data_AF-A0A1V5CN04-F1
#
_entry.id   AF-A0A1V5CN04-F1
#
_cell.length_a   1.000
_cell.length_b   1.000
_cell.length_c   1.000
_cell.angle_alpha   90.00
_cell.angle_beta   90.00
_cell.angle_gamma   90.00
#
_symmetry.space_group_name_H-M   'P 1'
#
loop_
_entity.id
_entity.type
_entity.pdbx_description
1 polymer ?
#
loop_
_entity_poly.entity_id
_entity_poly.type
_entity_poly.pdbx_seq_one_letter_code
_entity_poly.pdbx_strand_id
1 'polypeptide(L)'
;MRSTELREEAVRLVIEDGLNIREAGRRLSIAPSTLRYWVKASREGRKVGKPRAEIEMELVRVKRKLAHSRVVSKKVTRRESIIEAAIEVFGTKGFQAANISEIAQNAGIADGTIYKYFKSKEDLFFSIPIEKTKEFSSQLELHLEGISGALNKIKKFVWYFLYFFKTNPEYGRILMLDMRVNKGFVKTETYDFLKQSVSQAMSIITEGQKEGAIRQDIDIYIQRHLILGILEHIVSRWLLKGEKYDLLEHHQEVSRILIDGLKAEHP
;
A
#
# COMPACT_ATOMS: atom_id res chain seq x y z
N MET A 1 22.44 -21.20 -8.74
CA MET A 1 22.43 -20.77 -10.16
C MET A 1 21.31 -19.78 -10.37
N ARG A 2 21.57 -18.65 -11.02
CA ARG A 2 20.50 -17.72 -11.44
C ARG A 2 19.64 -18.42 -12.50
N SER A 3 18.34 -18.09 -12.59
CA SER A 3 17.41 -18.83 -13.46
C SER A 3 17.75 -18.76 -14.96
N THR A 4 18.50 -17.73 -15.37
CA THR A 4 19.01 -17.56 -16.73
C THR A 4 20.18 -18.49 -17.02
N GLU A 5 21.13 -18.62 -16.08
CA GLU A 5 22.30 -19.51 -16.18
C GLU A 5 21.87 -20.98 -16.32
N LEU A 6 20.82 -21.39 -15.59
CA LEU A 6 20.25 -22.74 -15.70
C LEU A 6 19.67 -23.05 -17.08
N ARG A 7 19.10 -22.07 -17.77
CA ARG A 7 18.49 -22.28 -19.10
C ARG A 7 19.55 -22.43 -20.17
N GLU A 8 20.56 -21.57 -20.13
CA GLU A 8 21.67 -21.58 -21.07
C GLU A 8 22.49 -22.88 -20.94
N GLU A 9 22.78 -23.30 -19.71
CA GLU A 9 23.47 -24.56 -19.45
C GLU A 9 22.66 -25.79 -19.90
N ALA A 10 21.34 -25.80 -19.66
CA ALA A 10 20.49 -26.90 -20.07
C ALA A 10 20.42 -27.07 -21.60
N VAL A 11 20.39 -25.95 -22.33
CA VAL A 11 20.40 -25.96 -23.80
C VAL A 11 21.76 -26.40 -24.33
N ARG A 12 22.84 -25.88 -23.74
CA ARG A 12 24.22 -26.23 -24.11
C ARG A 12 24.49 -27.73 -24.04
N LEU A 13 24.08 -28.36 -22.93
CA LEU A 13 24.25 -29.81 -22.72
C LEU A 13 23.61 -30.66 -23.82
N VAL A 14 22.52 -30.20 -24.43
CA VAL A 14 21.80 -30.96 -25.47
C VAL A 14 22.28 -30.60 -26.88
N ILE A 15 22.56 -29.32 -27.15
CA ILE A 15 22.93 -28.86 -28.49
C ILE A 15 24.42 -29.02 -28.78
N GLU A 16 25.27 -28.66 -27.81
CA GLU A 16 26.72 -28.66 -27.97
C GLU A 16 27.33 -29.96 -27.48
N ASP A 17 26.95 -30.42 -26.28
CA ASP A 17 27.52 -31.63 -25.68
C ASP A 17 26.82 -32.93 -26.14
N GLY A 18 25.75 -32.81 -26.94
CA GLY A 18 25.07 -33.93 -27.59
C GLY A 18 24.26 -34.85 -26.67
N LEU A 19 23.97 -34.46 -25.42
CA LEU A 19 23.20 -35.29 -24.50
C LEU A 19 21.74 -35.44 -24.97
N ASN A 20 21.18 -36.63 -24.74
CA ASN A 20 19.74 -36.85 -24.90
C ASN A 20 18.95 -35.99 -23.90
N ILE A 21 17.87 -35.36 -24.36
CA ILE A 21 16.95 -34.53 -23.57
C ILE A 21 16.46 -35.24 -22.28
N ARG A 22 16.18 -36.55 -22.32
CA ARG A 22 15.77 -37.28 -21.10
C ARG A 22 16.88 -37.35 -20.07
N GLU A 23 18.13 -37.47 -20.53
CA GLU A 23 19.30 -37.56 -19.67
C GLU A 23 19.67 -36.19 -19.09
N ALA A 24 19.76 -35.16 -19.94
CA ALA A 24 19.98 -33.79 -19.51
C ALA A 24 18.86 -33.29 -18.56
N GLY A 25 17.60 -33.68 -18.81
CA GLY A 25 16.48 -33.37 -17.94
C GLY A 25 16.60 -33.98 -16.55
N ARG A 26 17.05 -35.24 -16.43
CA ARG A 26 17.32 -35.86 -15.12
C ARG A 26 18.45 -35.16 -14.39
N ARG A 27 19.56 -34.88 -15.07
CA ARG A 27 20.76 -34.26 -14.48
C ARG A 27 20.49 -32.88 -13.88
N LEU A 28 19.59 -32.11 -14.50
CA LEU A 28 19.25 -30.75 -14.07
C LEU A 28 17.93 -30.66 -13.29
N SER A 29 17.27 -31.79 -13.03
CA SER A 29 15.92 -31.83 -12.44
C SER A 29 14.89 -31.00 -13.23
N ILE A 30 14.95 -31.04 -14.56
CA ILE A 30 14.07 -30.30 -15.47
C ILE A 30 13.17 -31.27 -16.23
N ALA A 31 11.87 -30.98 -16.29
CA ALA A 31 10.92 -31.79 -17.05
C ALA A 31 11.35 -31.89 -18.53
N PRO A 32 11.39 -33.10 -19.14
CA PRO A 32 11.82 -33.28 -20.53
C PRO A 32 11.02 -32.46 -21.56
N SER A 33 9.76 -32.14 -21.26
CA SER A 33 8.91 -31.26 -22.07
C SER A 33 9.41 -29.81 -22.07
N THR A 34 9.82 -29.30 -20.92
CA THR A 34 10.42 -27.96 -20.77
C THR A 34 11.76 -27.89 -21.49
N LEU A 35 12.62 -28.90 -21.33
CA LEU A 35 13.92 -28.93 -21.99
C LEU A 35 13.80 -29.03 -23.52
N ARG A 36 12.85 -29.84 -24.03
CA ARG A 36 12.50 -29.88 -25.46
C ARG A 36 12.11 -28.50 -26.00
N TYR A 37 11.28 -27.78 -25.26
CA TYR A 37 10.85 -26.44 -25.65
C TYR A 37 12.03 -25.45 -25.69
N TRP A 38 12.93 -25.49 -24.71
CA TRP A 38 14.11 -24.63 -24.67
C TRP A 38 15.11 -24.89 -25.80
N VAL A 39 15.41 -26.16 -26.07
CA VAL A 39 16.29 -26.56 -27.18
C VAL A 39 15.68 -26.16 -28.52
N LYS A 40 14.36 -26.33 -28.70
CA LYS A 40 13.66 -25.89 -29.90
C LYS A 40 13.71 -24.36 -30.07
N ALA A 41 13.42 -23.61 -29.01
CA ALA A 41 13.47 -22.15 -29.05
C ALA A 41 14.89 -21.63 -29.38
N SER A 42 15.93 -22.25 -28.80
CA SER A 42 17.33 -21.89 -29.08
C SER A 42 17.77 -22.20 -30.51
N ARG A 43 17.40 -23.37 -31.06
CA ARG A 43 17.65 -23.70 -32.48
C ARG A 43 16.98 -22.73 -33.45
N GLU A 44 15.86 -22.14 -33.05
CA GLU A 44 15.12 -21.14 -33.82
C GLU A 44 15.59 -19.70 -33.54
N GLY A 45 16.70 -19.51 -32.80
CA GLY A 45 17.27 -18.20 -32.47
C GLY A 45 16.43 -17.37 -31.48
N ARG A 46 15.45 -17.98 -30.81
CA ARG A 46 14.55 -17.30 -29.87
C ARG A 46 15.09 -17.37 -28.44
N LYS A 47 14.89 -16.28 -27.68
CA LYS A 47 15.28 -16.21 -26.26
C LYS A 47 14.45 -17.20 -25.43
N VAL A 48 15.13 -18.02 -24.63
CA VAL A 48 14.50 -19.10 -23.85
C VAL A 48 13.74 -18.54 -22.63
N GLY A 49 12.40 -18.61 -22.68
CA GLY A 49 11.49 -18.12 -21.63
C GLY A 49 11.26 -19.10 -20.46
N LYS A 50 10.49 -18.66 -19.45
CA LYS A 50 10.10 -19.49 -18.28
C LYS A 50 9.44 -20.80 -18.74
N PRO A 51 9.62 -21.94 -18.03
CA PRO A 51 8.88 -23.18 -18.28
C PRO A 51 7.38 -22.94 -18.38
N ARG A 52 6.70 -23.62 -19.30
CA ARG A 52 5.23 -23.57 -19.42
C ARG A 52 4.53 -23.90 -18.10
N ALA A 53 5.05 -24.87 -17.33
CA ALA A 53 4.54 -25.21 -16.01
C ALA A 53 4.70 -24.07 -14.99
N GLU A 54 5.78 -23.28 -15.06
CA GLU A 54 5.99 -22.12 -14.18
C GLU A 54 5.04 -20.98 -14.56
N ILE A 55 4.84 -20.75 -15.86
CA ILE A 55 3.86 -19.78 -16.38
C ILE A 55 2.44 -20.19 -15.97
N GLU A 56 2.08 -21.47 -16.10
CA GLU A 56 0.78 -22.00 -15.71
C GLU A 56 0.56 -21.89 -14.20
N MET A 57 1.57 -22.17 -13.36
CA MET A 57 1.50 -21.95 -11.92
C MET A 57 1.36 -20.47 -11.54
N GLU A 58 2.09 -19.58 -12.22
CA GLU A 58 2.01 -18.13 -12.02
C GLU A 58 0.63 -17.60 -12.44
N LEU A 59 0.08 -18.10 -13.56
CA LEU A 59 -1.29 -17.82 -14.00
C LEU A 59 -2.35 -18.35 -13.03
N VAL A 60 -2.19 -19.55 -12.49
CA VAL A 60 -3.12 -20.11 -11.47
C VAL A 60 -3.03 -19.29 -10.19
N ARG A 61 -1.84 -18.85 -9.78
CA ARG A 61 -1.64 -18.00 -8.60
C ARG A 61 -2.27 -16.61 -8.78
N VAL A 62 -2.11 -16.00 -9.96
CA VAL A 62 -2.76 -14.74 -10.33
C VAL A 62 -4.27 -14.90 -10.42
N LYS A 63 -4.78 -15.98 -11.05
CA LYS A 63 -6.21 -16.29 -11.10
C LYS A 63 -6.80 -16.55 -9.71
N ARG A 64 -6.07 -17.22 -8.80
CA ARG A 64 -6.48 -17.39 -7.40
C ARG A 64 -6.50 -16.08 -6.64
N LYS A 65 -5.52 -15.19 -6.83
CA LYS A 65 -5.53 -13.84 -6.25
C LYS A 65 -6.71 -13.01 -6.78
N LEU A 66 -6.99 -13.07 -8.08
CA LEU A 66 -8.14 -12.40 -8.70
C LEU A 66 -9.48 -13.02 -8.25
N ALA A 67 -9.53 -14.33 -8.04
CA ALA A 67 -10.71 -15.02 -7.53
C ALA A 67 -10.94 -14.73 -6.03
N HIS A 68 -9.89 -14.68 -5.20
CA HIS A 68 -9.99 -14.24 -3.80
C HIS A 68 -10.36 -12.76 -3.69
N SER A 69 -9.89 -11.92 -4.63
CA SER A 69 -10.32 -10.52 -4.74
C SER A 69 -11.79 -10.39 -5.18
N ARG A 70 -12.30 -11.32 -6.00
CA ARG A 70 -13.73 -11.38 -6.38
C ARG A 70 -14.66 -11.86 -5.26
N VAL A 71 -14.19 -12.68 -4.32
CA VAL A 71 -15.00 -13.17 -3.17
C VAL A 71 -15.19 -12.10 -2.09
N VAL A 72 -14.43 -11.00 -2.15
CA VAL A 72 -14.66 -9.77 -1.34
C VAL A 72 -14.94 -8.58 -2.25
N SER A 73 -15.79 -8.72 -3.28
CA SER A 73 -16.31 -7.52 -3.95
C SER A 73 -17.43 -6.93 -3.11
N LYS A 74 -17.08 -6.11 -2.11
CA LYS A 74 -18.03 -5.14 -1.56
C LYS A 74 -18.53 -4.35 -2.77
N LYS A 75 -19.85 -4.39 -3.04
CA LYS A 75 -20.45 -3.66 -4.16
C LYS A 75 -20.11 -2.17 -3.95
N VAL A 76 -19.20 -1.64 -4.75
CA VAL A 76 -18.81 -0.22 -4.69
C VAL A 76 -20.09 0.59 -4.83
N THR A 77 -20.42 1.32 -3.78
CA THR A 77 -21.60 2.16 -3.75
C THR A 77 -21.38 3.34 -4.71
N ARG A 78 -22.48 3.92 -5.18
CA ARG A 78 -22.39 5.13 -6.02
C ARG A 78 -21.62 6.24 -5.30
N ARG A 79 -21.81 6.37 -3.98
CA ARG A 79 -21.11 7.33 -3.15
C ARG A 79 -19.59 7.09 -3.13
N GLU A 80 -19.15 5.84 -2.97
CA GLU A 80 -17.72 5.48 -3.03
C GLU A 80 -17.12 5.80 -4.40
N SER A 81 -17.81 5.50 -5.51
CA SER A 81 -17.32 5.82 -6.86
C SER A 81 -17.14 7.33 -7.11
N ILE A 82 -18.03 8.17 -6.54
CA ILE A 82 -17.91 9.63 -6.63
C ILE A 82 -16.70 10.12 -5.82
N ILE A 83 -16.46 9.54 -4.65
CA ILE A 83 -15.32 9.88 -3.80
C ILE A 83 -14.00 9.49 -4.47
N GLU A 84 -13.92 8.33 -5.11
CA GLU A 84 -12.73 7.91 -5.87
C GLU A 84 -12.41 8.88 -7.01
N ALA A 85 -13.42 9.24 -7.82
CA ALA A 85 -13.26 10.24 -8.88
C ALA A 85 -12.87 11.62 -8.32
N ALA A 86 -13.45 12.01 -7.18
CA ALA A 86 -13.11 13.26 -6.52
C ALA A 86 -11.66 13.27 -6.02
N ILE A 87 -11.16 12.16 -5.46
CA ILE A 87 -9.77 12.03 -5.02
C ILE A 87 -8.81 12.25 -6.19
N GLU A 88 -9.08 11.66 -7.35
CA GLU A 88 -8.26 11.82 -8.54
C GLU A 88 -8.20 13.29 -8.99
N VAL A 89 -9.37 13.92 -9.15
CA VAL A 89 -9.48 15.30 -9.66
C VAL A 89 -8.87 16.29 -8.65
N PHE A 90 -9.26 16.20 -7.37
CA PHE A 90 -8.74 17.10 -6.33
C PHE A 90 -7.24 16.87 -6.07
N GLY A 91 -6.79 15.62 -6.03
CA GLY A 91 -5.38 15.30 -5.80
C GLY A 91 -4.47 15.77 -6.92
N THR A 92 -4.99 15.88 -8.16
CA THR A 92 -4.22 16.32 -9.32
C THR A 92 -4.24 17.84 -9.49
N LYS A 93 -5.41 18.47 -9.35
CA LYS A 93 -5.60 19.89 -9.68
C LYS A 93 -5.65 20.80 -8.45
N GLY A 94 -5.77 20.23 -7.26
CA GLY A 94 -6.09 20.95 -6.04
C GLY A 94 -7.57 21.34 -5.95
N PHE A 95 -8.02 21.66 -4.74
CA PHE A 95 -9.43 21.98 -4.46
C PHE A 95 -10.00 23.13 -5.31
N GLN A 96 -9.24 24.22 -5.49
CA GLN A 96 -9.73 25.44 -6.13
C GLN A 96 -9.97 25.24 -7.64
N ALA A 97 -9.04 24.61 -8.35
CA ALA A 97 -9.12 24.41 -9.79
C ALA A 97 -10.02 23.24 -10.22
N ALA A 98 -10.35 22.33 -9.30
CA ALA A 98 -11.24 21.21 -9.57
C ALA A 98 -12.70 21.63 -9.80
N ASN A 99 -13.35 21.00 -10.78
CA ASN A 99 -14.75 21.21 -11.15
C ASN A 99 -15.61 19.96 -10.90
N ILE A 100 -16.83 20.15 -10.40
CA ILE A 100 -17.83 19.09 -10.17
C ILE A 100 -18.18 18.35 -11.47
N SER A 101 -18.26 19.04 -12.61
CA SER A 101 -18.53 18.40 -13.90
C SER A 101 -17.44 17.40 -14.29
N GLU A 102 -16.18 17.72 -14.03
CA GLU A 102 -15.06 16.80 -14.28
C GLU A 102 -15.13 15.58 -13.37
N ILE A 103 -15.47 15.79 -12.09
CA ILE A 103 -15.66 14.68 -11.14
C ILE A 103 -16.81 13.78 -11.59
N ALA A 104 -17.92 14.35 -12.07
CA ALA A 104 -19.07 13.60 -12.56
C ALA A 104 -18.69 12.77 -13.80
N GLN A 105 -17.96 13.38 -14.73
CA GLN A 105 -17.43 12.71 -15.91
C GLN A 105 -16.51 11.55 -15.54
N ASN A 106 -15.55 11.77 -14.63
CA ASN A 106 -14.64 10.72 -14.15
C ASN A 106 -15.40 9.59 -13.44
N ALA A 107 -16.47 9.92 -12.70
CA ALA A 107 -17.34 8.94 -12.04
C ALA A 107 -18.34 8.25 -13.00
N GLY A 108 -18.39 8.65 -14.28
CA GLY A 108 -19.31 8.11 -15.28
C GLY A 108 -20.79 8.40 -14.98
N ILE A 109 -21.08 9.59 -14.44
CA ILE A 109 -22.44 10.03 -14.06
C ILE A 109 -22.74 11.44 -14.57
N ALA A 110 -24.02 11.82 -14.58
CA ALA A 110 -24.42 13.20 -14.83
C ALA A 110 -24.14 14.10 -13.61
N ASP A 111 -23.75 15.35 -13.84
CA ASP A 111 -23.42 16.35 -12.81
C ASP A 111 -24.45 16.43 -11.67
N GLY A 112 -25.73 16.50 -12.03
CA GLY A 112 -26.84 16.56 -11.06
C GLY A 112 -26.91 15.36 -10.12
N THR A 113 -26.28 14.24 -10.45
CA THR A 113 -26.21 13.05 -9.61
C THR A 113 -25.29 13.25 -8.42
N ILE A 114 -24.22 14.05 -8.54
CA ILE A 114 -23.32 14.35 -7.42
C ILE A 114 -24.10 15.05 -6.29
N TYR A 115 -24.96 15.99 -6.65
CA TYR A 115 -25.77 16.75 -5.70
C TYR A 115 -26.82 15.93 -4.94
N LYS A 116 -27.07 14.68 -5.36
CA LYS A 116 -27.89 13.73 -4.58
C LYS A 116 -27.14 13.12 -3.40
N TYR A 117 -25.81 13.14 -3.44
CA TYR A 117 -24.94 12.54 -2.41
C TYR A 117 -24.17 13.58 -1.60
N PHE A 118 -23.88 14.74 -2.19
CA PHE A 118 -23.06 15.78 -1.60
C PHE A 118 -23.70 17.15 -1.83
N LYS A 119 -23.79 17.97 -0.79
CA LYS A 119 -24.50 19.26 -0.83
C LYS A 119 -23.75 20.31 -1.65
N SER A 120 -22.42 20.23 -1.70
CA SER A 120 -21.55 21.16 -2.42
C SER A 120 -20.20 20.52 -2.77
N LYS A 121 -19.35 21.27 -3.48
CA LYS A 121 -17.96 20.87 -3.75
C LYS A 121 -17.16 20.71 -2.47
N GLU A 122 -17.36 21.61 -1.51
CA GLU A 122 -16.76 21.59 -0.18
C GLU A 122 -17.22 20.35 0.61
N ASP A 123 -18.52 20.04 0.59
CA ASP A 123 -19.07 18.85 1.27
C ASP A 123 -18.47 17.56 0.70
N LEU A 124 -18.38 17.45 -0.63
CA LEU A 124 -17.70 16.33 -1.28
C LEU A 124 -16.22 16.27 -0.87
N PHE A 125 -15.51 17.39 -0.93
CA PHE A 125 -14.10 17.48 -0.55
C PHE A 125 -13.88 16.99 0.89
N PHE A 126 -14.62 17.53 1.87
CA PHE A 126 -14.49 17.18 3.28
C PHE A 126 -15.00 15.76 3.62
N SER A 127 -15.77 15.12 2.74
CA SER A 127 -16.17 13.72 2.93
C SER A 127 -15.04 12.72 2.64
N ILE A 128 -14.05 13.10 1.82
CA ILE A 128 -12.97 12.22 1.36
C ILE A 128 -12.15 11.64 2.54
N PRO A 129 -11.63 12.45 3.49
CA PRO A 129 -10.85 11.91 4.60
C PRO A 129 -11.64 10.99 5.50
N ILE A 130 -12.95 11.17 5.62
CA ILE A 130 -13.79 10.32 6.46
C ILE A 130 -13.76 8.88 5.91
N GLU A 131 -14.03 8.71 4.62
CA GLU A 131 -14.02 7.37 4.00
C GLU A 131 -12.63 6.75 3.97
N LYS A 132 -11.60 7.52 3.59
CA LYS A 132 -10.22 7.01 3.54
C LYS A 132 -9.66 6.67 4.92
N THR A 133 -10.11 7.36 5.95
CA THR A 133 -9.73 7.03 7.33
C THR A 133 -10.44 5.79 7.84
N LYS A 134 -11.70 5.54 7.48
CA LYS A 134 -12.37 4.26 7.77
C LYS A 134 -11.65 3.10 7.09
N GLU A 135 -11.27 3.27 5.82
CA GLU A 135 -10.47 2.31 5.07
C GLU A 135 -9.17 2.01 5.81
N PHE A 136 -8.38 3.05 6.12
CA PHE A 136 -7.14 2.95 6.88
C PHE A 136 -7.33 2.18 8.19
N SER A 137 -8.31 2.57 9.00
CA SER A 137 -8.54 1.97 10.31
C SER A 137 -8.88 0.49 10.21
N SER A 138 -9.77 0.11 9.29
CA SER A 138 -10.19 -1.28 9.09
C SER A 138 -9.04 -2.18 8.62
N GLN A 139 -8.22 -1.68 7.71
CA GLN A 139 -7.09 -2.43 7.17
C GLN A 139 -5.93 -2.50 8.17
N LEU A 140 -5.70 -1.44 8.95
CA LEU A 140 -4.73 -1.48 10.03
C LEU A 140 -5.13 -2.52 11.08
N GLU A 141 -6.40 -2.58 11.47
CA GLU A 141 -6.90 -3.59 12.41
C GLU A 141 -6.58 -5.02 11.92
N LEU A 142 -6.93 -5.34 10.67
CA LEU A 142 -6.57 -6.62 10.04
C LEU A 142 -5.05 -6.87 10.00
N HIS A 143 -4.25 -5.81 9.80
CA HIS A 143 -2.80 -5.90 9.78
C HIS A 143 -2.17 -6.12 11.16
N LEU A 144 -2.85 -5.70 12.23
CA LEU A 144 -2.40 -5.87 13.61
C LEU A 144 -2.90 -7.18 14.23
N GLU A 145 -3.91 -7.82 13.61
CA GLU A 145 -4.42 -9.12 14.03
C GLU A 145 -3.29 -10.16 14.11
N GLY A 146 -3.21 -10.87 15.23
CA GLY A 146 -2.17 -11.88 15.50
C GLY A 146 -0.78 -11.33 15.82
N ILE A 147 -0.55 -10.02 15.80
CA ILE A 147 0.72 -9.42 16.22
C ILE A 147 0.74 -9.24 17.75
N SER A 148 1.72 -9.87 18.41
CA SER A 148 1.94 -9.73 19.86
C SER A 148 2.98 -8.66 20.18
N GLY A 149 2.72 -7.93 21.27
CA GLY A 149 3.61 -6.92 21.83
C GLY A 149 3.48 -5.55 21.15
N ALA A 150 3.30 -4.51 21.96
CA ALA A 150 3.07 -3.15 21.47
C ALA A 150 4.19 -2.61 20.58
N LEU A 151 5.46 -2.93 20.88
CA LEU A 151 6.59 -2.48 20.04
C LEU A 151 6.54 -3.09 18.63
N ASN A 152 6.07 -4.33 18.48
CA ASN A 152 5.89 -4.94 17.15
C ASN A 152 4.70 -4.31 16.42
N LYS A 153 3.62 -3.99 17.14
CA LYS A 153 2.48 -3.24 16.61
C LYS A 153 2.90 -1.84 16.13
N ILE A 154 3.82 -1.15 16.84
CA ILE A 154 4.40 0.13 16.37
C ILE A 154 5.16 -0.06 15.05
N LYS A 155 6.02 -1.08 14.92
CA LYS A 155 6.71 -1.35 13.64
C LYS A 155 5.72 -1.56 12.50
N LYS A 156 4.66 -2.34 12.76
CA LYS A 156 3.62 -2.60 11.76
C LYS A 156 2.84 -1.35 11.42
N PHE A 157 2.50 -0.52 12.41
CA PHE A 157 1.83 0.76 12.23
C PHE A 157 2.65 1.70 11.34
N VAL A 158 3.94 1.88 11.63
CA VAL A 158 4.86 2.71 10.83
C VAL A 158 4.88 2.25 9.38
N TRP A 159 5.08 0.96 9.15
CA TRP A 159 5.09 0.40 7.80
C TRP A 159 3.75 0.62 7.10
N TYR A 160 2.63 0.33 7.77
CA TYR A 160 1.31 0.41 7.16
C TYR A 160 0.91 1.86 6.87
N PHE A 161 1.23 2.80 7.76
CA PHE A 161 1.02 4.23 7.53
C PHE A 161 1.71 4.70 6.26
N LEU A 162 3.00 4.42 6.12
CA LEU A 162 3.77 4.79 4.93
C LEU A 162 3.26 4.06 3.68
N TYR A 163 2.94 2.77 3.79
CA TYR A 163 2.38 1.98 2.70
C TYR A 163 1.05 2.55 2.20
N PHE A 164 0.15 2.92 3.11
CA PHE A 164 -1.16 3.46 2.77
C PHE A 164 -1.05 4.75 1.96
N PHE A 165 -0.18 5.67 2.35
CA PHE A 165 0.04 6.91 1.59
C PHE A 165 0.82 6.66 0.30
N LYS A 166 1.72 5.67 0.26
CA LYS A 166 2.41 5.25 -0.98
C LYS A 166 1.40 4.75 -2.03
N THR A 167 0.37 4.03 -1.61
CA THR A 167 -0.66 3.49 -2.51
C THR A 167 -1.84 4.43 -2.74
N ASN A 168 -1.90 5.56 -2.04
CA ASN A 168 -2.96 6.57 -2.17
C ASN A 168 -2.36 8.01 -2.18
N PRO A 169 -1.44 8.34 -3.09
CA PRO A 169 -0.75 9.63 -3.06
C PRO A 169 -1.66 10.84 -3.33
N GLU A 170 -2.69 10.70 -4.15
CA GLU A 170 -3.69 11.73 -4.44
C GLU A 170 -4.46 12.11 -3.18
N TYR A 171 -4.88 11.10 -2.39
CA TYR A 171 -5.44 11.34 -1.06
C TYR A 171 -4.43 11.99 -0.13
N GLY A 172 -3.17 11.54 -0.18
CA GLY A 172 -2.07 12.16 0.55
C GLY A 172 -1.93 13.66 0.27
N ARG A 173 -1.99 14.09 -0.99
CA ARG A 173 -1.96 15.50 -1.38
C ARG A 173 -3.14 16.27 -0.79
N ILE A 174 -4.35 15.75 -0.95
CA ILE A 174 -5.57 16.36 -0.41
C ILE A 174 -5.45 16.57 1.10
N LEU A 175 -5.09 15.53 1.84
CA LEU A 175 -5.04 15.61 3.29
C LEU A 175 -3.86 16.47 3.77
N MET A 176 -2.65 16.17 3.30
CA MET A 176 -1.42 16.74 3.86
C MET A 176 -1.11 18.14 3.33
N LEU A 177 -1.41 18.42 2.06
CA LEU A 177 -0.99 19.66 1.38
C LEU A 177 -2.12 20.67 1.19
N ASP A 178 -3.37 20.21 1.06
CA ASP A 178 -4.52 21.11 0.87
C ASP A 178 -5.31 21.33 2.17
N MET A 179 -5.76 20.25 2.83
CA MET A 179 -6.68 20.36 3.97
C MET A 179 -6.01 20.78 5.26
N ARG A 180 -4.94 20.10 5.69
CA ARG A 180 -4.33 20.33 7.01
C ARG A 180 -3.71 21.72 7.18
N VAL A 181 -3.37 22.39 6.09
CA VAL A 181 -2.85 23.76 6.10
C VAL A 181 -3.97 24.82 6.05
N ASN A 182 -5.22 24.42 5.82
CA ASN A 182 -6.36 25.32 5.75
C ASN A 182 -6.95 25.58 7.15
N LYS A 183 -6.92 26.83 7.62
CA LYS A 183 -7.49 27.23 8.93
C LYS A 183 -8.98 26.89 9.08
N GLY A 184 -9.74 26.88 7.99
CA GLY A 184 -11.15 26.51 8.00
C GLY A 184 -11.39 25.03 8.31
N PHE A 185 -10.40 24.17 8.03
CA PHE A 185 -10.51 22.73 8.25
C PHE A 185 -10.73 22.37 9.72
N VAL A 186 -10.07 23.07 10.64
CA VAL A 186 -10.15 22.83 12.09
C VAL A 186 -11.57 23.00 12.66
N LYS A 187 -12.45 23.71 11.94
CA LYS A 187 -13.86 23.94 12.34
C LYS A 187 -14.84 22.94 11.73
N THR A 188 -14.36 21.96 10.96
CA THR A 188 -15.20 20.98 10.27
C THR A 188 -15.39 19.72 11.10
N GLU A 189 -16.54 19.06 10.94
CA GLU A 189 -16.79 17.74 11.54
C GLU A 189 -15.76 16.69 11.09
N THR A 190 -15.21 16.84 9.87
CA THR A 190 -14.13 16.00 9.35
C THR A 190 -12.87 16.11 10.21
N TYR A 191 -12.52 17.29 10.69
CA TYR A 191 -11.37 17.44 11.58
C TYR A 191 -11.57 16.68 12.90
N ASP A 192 -12.76 16.77 13.49
CA ASP A 192 -13.08 16.02 14.71
C ASP A 192 -13.05 14.51 14.48
N PHE A 193 -13.53 14.06 13.32
CA PHE A 193 -13.44 12.66 12.91
C PHE A 193 -11.98 12.18 12.78
N LEU A 194 -11.12 12.95 12.11
CA LEU A 194 -9.69 12.62 11.99
C LEU A 194 -8.97 12.69 13.34
N LYS A 195 -9.38 13.60 14.23
CA LYS A 195 -8.84 13.68 15.58
C LYS A 195 -9.17 12.41 16.37
N GLN A 196 -10.33 11.80 16.14
CA GLN A 196 -10.71 10.53 16.78
C GLN A 196 -9.98 9.33 16.17
N SER A 197 -9.61 9.38 14.88
CA SER A 197 -8.92 8.26 14.22
C SER A 197 -7.47 8.05 14.66
N VAL A 198 -6.85 9.03 15.31
CA VAL A 198 -5.53 8.85 15.97
C VAL A 198 -5.59 7.94 17.21
N SER A 199 -6.79 7.50 17.62
CA SER A 199 -7.00 6.58 18.74
C SER A 199 -6.30 5.24 18.57
N GLN A 200 -6.07 4.76 17.35
CA GLN A 200 -5.37 3.50 17.11
C GLN A 200 -3.90 3.57 17.57
N ALA A 201 -3.19 4.65 17.25
CA ALA A 201 -1.82 4.86 17.75
C ALA A 201 -1.80 4.97 19.28
N MET A 202 -2.77 5.69 19.86
CA MET A 202 -2.93 5.80 21.32
C MET A 202 -3.20 4.45 21.98
N SER A 203 -4.00 3.59 21.35
CA SER A 203 -4.32 2.25 21.84
C SER A 203 -3.08 1.37 21.90
N ILE A 204 -2.24 1.37 20.86
CA ILE A 204 -0.96 0.63 20.83
C ILE A 204 -0.02 1.14 21.94
N ILE A 205 0.08 2.47 22.12
CA ILE A 205 0.91 3.05 23.19
C ILE A 205 0.40 2.63 24.56
N THR A 206 -0.92 2.73 24.79
CA THR A 206 -1.56 2.36 26.06
C THR A 206 -1.36 0.88 26.37
N GLU A 207 -1.46 0.00 25.37
CA GLU A 207 -1.14 -1.43 25.50
C GLU A 207 0.32 -1.61 25.93
N GLY A 208 1.27 -0.96 25.27
CA GLY A 208 2.69 -1.08 25.62
C GLY A 208 3.04 -0.52 26.99
N GLN A 209 2.33 0.51 27.44
CA GLN A 209 2.47 1.03 28.81
C GLN A 209 1.99 -0.01 29.82
N LYS A 210 0.86 -0.68 29.58
CA LYS A 210 0.36 -1.78 30.43
C LYS A 210 1.28 -3.00 30.42
N GLU A 211 1.91 -3.30 29.29
CA GLU A 211 2.93 -4.35 29.16
C GLU A 211 4.26 -4.00 29.86
N GLY A 212 4.46 -2.75 30.27
CA GLY A 212 5.75 -2.25 30.75
C GLY A 212 6.82 -2.11 29.65
N ALA A 213 6.43 -2.26 28.38
CA ALA A 213 7.32 -2.16 27.23
C ALA A 213 7.54 -0.70 26.76
N ILE A 214 6.59 0.18 27.05
CA ILE A 214 6.63 1.60 26.70
C ILE A 214 6.66 2.45 27.97
N ARG A 215 7.49 3.48 27.96
CA ARG A 215 7.70 4.41 29.07
C ARG A 215 6.42 5.18 29.43
N GLN A 216 6.23 5.42 30.73
CA GLN A 216 5.06 6.12 31.29
C GLN A 216 5.38 7.49 31.88
N ASP A 217 6.65 7.86 31.94
CA ASP A 217 7.13 9.15 32.43
C ASP A 217 6.90 10.30 31.42
N ILE A 218 6.56 9.98 30.17
CA ILE A 218 6.20 10.94 29.12
C ILE A 218 4.70 10.87 28.84
N ASP A 219 4.06 12.05 28.72
CA ASP A 219 2.66 12.17 28.34
C ASP A 219 2.35 11.43 27.01
N ILE A 220 1.29 10.64 27.02
CA ILE A 220 0.89 9.79 25.90
C ILE A 220 0.59 10.58 24.61
N TYR A 221 0.09 11.82 24.72
CA TYR A 221 -0.15 12.68 23.57
C TYR A 221 1.16 13.16 22.94
N ILE A 222 2.20 13.41 23.74
CA ILE A 222 3.56 13.71 23.24
C ILE A 222 4.12 12.50 22.50
N GLN A 223 4.02 11.30 23.09
CA GLN A 223 4.48 10.06 22.44
C GLN A 223 3.79 9.83 21.09
N ARG A 224 2.47 10.00 21.02
CA ARG A 224 1.72 9.92 19.77
C ARG A 224 2.09 11.05 18.79
N HIS A 225 2.34 12.27 19.27
CA HIS A 225 2.82 13.37 18.41
C HIS A 225 4.17 13.06 17.79
N LEU A 226 5.07 12.41 18.51
CA LEU A 226 6.36 11.97 17.96
C LEU A 226 6.18 10.96 16.82
N ILE A 227 5.35 9.93 17.03
CA ILE A 227 5.06 8.92 16.00
C ILE A 227 4.40 9.54 14.77
N LEU A 228 3.29 10.26 14.94
CA LEU A 228 2.57 10.82 13.80
C LEU A 228 3.36 11.95 13.14
N GLY A 229 4.05 12.78 13.92
CA GLY A 229 4.81 13.92 13.41
C GLY A 229 5.91 13.50 12.42
N ILE A 230 6.70 12.47 12.76
CA ILE A 230 7.74 11.99 11.84
C ILE A 230 7.14 11.36 10.58
N LEU A 231 6.07 10.57 10.71
CA LEU A 231 5.45 9.88 9.59
C LEU A 231 4.76 10.87 8.63
N GLU A 232 3.97 11.80 9.17
CA GLU A 232 3.30 12.85 8.40
C GLU A 232 4.33 13.75 7.71
N HIS A 233 5.44 14.06 8.37
CA HIS A 233 6.53 14.84 7.79
C HIS A 233 7.15 14.11 6.59
N ILE A 234 7.49 12.82 6.75
CA ILE A 234 8.06 12.00 5.68
C ILE A 234 7.10 11.95 4.47
N VAL A 235 5.82 11.69 4.70
CA VAL A 235 4.80 11.67 3.63
C VAL A 235 4.70 13.03 2.94
N SER A 236 4.61 14.12 3.70
CA SER A 236 4.51 15.47 3.15
C SER A 236 5.73 15.81 2.29
N ARG A 237 6.94 15.49 2.75
CA ARG A 237 8.18 15.72 2.00
C ARG A 237 8.25 14.86 0.73
N TRP A 238 7.78 13.62 0.78
CA TRP A 238 7.73 12.73 -0.37
C TRP A 238 6.76 13.25 -1.46
N LEU A 239 5.56 13.67 -1.06
CA LEU A 239 4.57 14.27 -1.95
C LEU A 239 5.09 15.57 -2.59
N LEU A 240 5.68 16.47 -1.80
CA LEU A 240 6.27 17.72 -2.29
C LEU A 240 7.42 17.51 -3.29
N LYS A 241 8.14 16.39 -3.17
CA LYS A 241 9.19 16.02 -4.11
C LYS A 241 8.67 15.31 -5.35
N GLY A 242 7.37 15.13 -5.50
CA GLY A 242 6.75 14.45 -6.64
C GLY A 242 7.02 12.95 -6.64
N GLU A 243 7.05 12.33 -5.45
CA GLU A 243 7.10 10.86 -5.30
C GLU A 243 8.34 10.19 -5.92
N LYS A 244 9.44 10.95 -6.06
CA LYS A 244 10.66 10.54 -6.80
C LYS A 244 11.47 9.39 -6.18
N TYR A 245 11.12 8.95 -4.98
CA TYR A 245 11.81 7.89 -4.24
C TYR A 245 10.80 6.97 -3.56
N ASP A 246 11.25 5.82 -3.07
CA ASP A 246 10.36 4.90 -2.37
C ASP A 246 10.04 5.42 -0.97
N LEU A 247 8.78 5.72 -0.70
CA LEU A 247 8.31 6.17 0.62
C LEU A 247 8.61 5.16 1.75
N LEU A 248 8.76 3.87 1.42
CA LEU A 248 9.08 2.82 2.39
C LEU A 248 10.58 2.63 2.62
N GLU A 249 11.46 3.26 1.85
CA GLU A 249 12.92 3.00 1.88
C GLU A 249 13.50 2.96 3.30
N HIS A 250 13.13 3.93 4.15
CA HIS A 250 13.67 4.10 5.50
C HIS A 250 12.71 3.66 6.62
N HIS A 251 11.65 2.90 6.32
CA HIS A 251 10.62 2.59 7.33
C HIS A 251 11.18 1.83 8.56
N GLN A 252 12.22 1.01 8.37
CA GLN A 252 12.85 0.23 9.44
C GLN A 252 13.66 1.12 10.39
N GLU A 253 14.42 2.06 9.85
CA GLU A 253 15.21 3.03 10.61
C GLU A 253 14.30 3.96 11.42
N VAL A 254 13.22 4.46 10.79
CA VAL A 254 12.19 5.26 11.46
C VAL A 254 11.55 4.47 12.60
N SER A 255 11.17 3.20 12.35
CA SER A 255 10.59 2.35 13.38
C SER A 255 11.54 2.14 14.55
N ARG A 256 12.84 1.93 14.27
CA ARG A 256 13.86 1.73 15.29
C ARG A 256 14.00 2.96 16.19
N ILE A 257 14.18 4.15 15.61
CA ILE A 257 14.34 5.40 16.37
C ILE A 257 13.11 5.69 17.22
N LEU A 258 11.90 5.52 16.65
CA LEU A 258 10.66 5.69 17.40
C LEU A 258 10.59 4.73 18.59
N ILE A 259 10.88 3.45 18.36
CA ILE A 259 10.85 2.45 19.43
C ILE A 259 11.89 2.73 20.51
N ASP A 260 13.11 3.10 20.12
CA ASP A 260 14.17 3.40 21.08
C ASP A 260 13.83 4.63 21.93
N GLY A 261 13.11 5.61 21.37
CA GLY A 261 12.58 6.75 22.14
C GLY A 261 11.38 6.44 23.05
N LEU A 262 10.61 5.40 22.72
CA LEU A 262 9.37 5.02 23.43
C LEU A 262 9.58 3.93 24.49
N LYS A 263 10.61 3.09 24.34
CA LYS A 263 10.87 1.97 25.27
C LYS A 263 10.96 2.46 26.72
N ALA A 264 10.40 1.67 27.63
CA ALA A 264 10.65 1.86 29.05
C ALA A 264 12.16 1.69 29.34
N GLU A 265 12.71 2.59 30.14
CA GLU A 265 14.02 2.36 30.74
C GLU A 265 13.84 1.27 31.79
N HIS A 266 14.50 0.12 31.59
CA HIS A 266 14.58 -0.89 32.65
C HIS A 266 15.50 -0.33 33.75
N PRO A 267 15.08 -0.32 35.03
CA PRO A 267 16.00 -0.08 36.13
C PRO A 267 17.10 -1.14 36.20
#